data_AF-A0A2E8TR46-F1
#
_entry.id   AF-A0A2E8TR46-F1
#
_cell.length_a   1.000
_cell.length_b   1.000
_cell.length_c   1.000
_cell.angle_alpha   90.00
_cell.angle_beta   90.00
_cell.angle_gamma   90.00
#
_symmetry.space_group_name_H-M   'P 1'
#
loop_
_entity.id
_entity.type
_entity.pdbx_description
1 polymer ?
#
loop_
_entity_poly.entity_id
_entity_poly.type
_entity_poly.pdbx_seq_one_letter_code
_entity_poly.pdbx_strand_id
1 'polypeptide(L)' 'MATQEVVSWGCSVLVILGIGYYVVLEMLKRWRVGLRLAALDESLIEDGGVMVEEIMEAPLGSVVVDGSVAEFLGDDYRG' A
#
# COMPACT_ATOMS: atom_id res chain seq x y z
N MET A 1 -25.93 -5.36 40.62
CA MET A 1 -24.93 -6.25 39.98
C MET A 1 -25.12 -6.30 38.47
N ALA A 2 -26.32 -6.64 37.95
CA ALA A 2 -26.58 -6.72 36.50
C ALA A 2 -26.35 -5.44 35.67
N THR A 3 -26.55 -4.25 36.25
CA THR A 3 -26.43 -2.98 35.51
C THR A 3 -24.99 -2.63 35.12
N GLN A 4 -24.02 -2.90 36.00
CA GLN A 4 -22.61 -2.61 35.74
C GLN A 4 -22.04 -3.55 34.68
N GLU A 5 -22.45 -4.83 34.70
CA GLU A 5 -22.06 -5.82 33.69
C GLU A 5 -22.55 -5.42 32.30
N VAL A 6 -23.84 -5.03 32.18
CA VAL A 6 -24.42 -4.57 30.90
C VAL A 6 -23.68 -3.36 30.34
N VAL A 7 -23.32 -2.39 31.20
CA VAL A 7 -22.55 -1.21 30.78
C VAL A 7 -21.15 -1.60 30.29
N SER A 8 -20.45 -2.46 31.03
CA SER A 8 -19.10 -2.90 30.66
C SER A 8 -19.06 -3.66 29.33
N TRP A 9 -20.06 -4.51 29.08
CA TRP A 9 -20.20 -5.24 27.84
C TRP A 9 -20.53 -4.30 26.67
N GLY A 10 -21.45 -3.35 26.88
CA GLY A 10 -21.80 -2.34 25.89
C GLY A 10 -20.61 -1.48 25.46
N CYS A 11 -19.81 -0.98 26.42
CA CYS A 11 -18.59 -0.24 26.12
C CYS A 11 -17.58 -1.08 25.33
N SER A 12 -17.43 -2.36 25.67
CA SER A 12 -16.50 -3.26 24.98
C SER A 12 -16.92 -3.50 23.52
N VAL A 13 -18.21 -3.75 23.29
CA VAL A 13 -18.75 -3.93 21.93
C VAL A 13 -18.55 -2.66 21.09
N LEU A 14 -18.79 -1.48 21.65
CA LEU A 14 -18.58 -0.22 20.94
C LEU A 14 -17.12 -0.02 20.50
N VAL A 15 -16.16 -0.32 21.38
CA VAL A 15 -14.74 -0.22 21.05
C VAL A 15 -14.37 -1.21 19.95
N ILE A 16 -14.81 -2.47 20.06
CA ILE A 16 -14.55 -3.51 19.05
C ILE A 16 -15.14 -3.11 17.70
N LEU A 17 -16.37 -2.60 17.68
CA LEU A 17 -17.01 -2.12 16.45
C LEU A 17 -16.27 -0.92 15.86
N GLY A 18 -15.81 0.01 16.69
CA GLY A 18 -15.02 1.15 16.23
C GLY A 18 -13.70 0.73 15.56
N ILE A 19 -12.98 -0.21 16.18
CA ILE A 19 -11.75 -0.77 15.62
C ILE A 19 -12.05 -1.54 14.33
N GLY A 20 -13.06 -2.41 14.34
CA GLY A 20 -13.46 -3.18 13.17
C GLY A 20 -13.86 -2.29 12.00
N TYR A 21 -14.63 -1.25 12.27
CA TYR A 21 -15.01 -0.24 11.27
C TYR A 21 -13.79 0.45 10.67
N TYR A 22 -12.86 0.89 11.51
CA TYR A 22 -11.62 1.52 11.05
C TYR A 22 -10.80 0.59 10.14
N VAL A 23 -10.60 -0.67 10.54
CA VAL A 23 -9.87 -1.67 9.75
C VAL A 23 -10.54 -1.91 8.40
N VAL A 24 -11.86 -2.04 8.37
CA VAL A 24 -12.61 -2.23 7.11
C VAL A 24 -12.42 -1.02 6.17
N LEU A 25 -12.46 0.20 6.69
CA LEU A 25 -12.22 1.40 5.87
C LEU A 25 -10.80 1.42 5.29
N GLU A 26 -9.78 1.11 6.08
CA GLU A 26 -8.40 1.02 5.61
C GLU A 26 -8.23 -0.07 4.53
N MET A 27 -8.89 -1.21 4.70
CA MET A 27 -8.88 -2.29 3.70
C MET A 27 -9.53 -1.85 2.38
N LEU A 28 -10.67 -1.16 2.44
CA LEU A 28 -11.34 -0.61 1.26
C LEU A 28 -10.49 0.45 0.55
N LYS A 29 -9.81 1.33 1.30
CA LYS A 29 -8.87 2.30 0.73
C LYS A 29 -7.76 1.60 -0.04
N ARG A 30 -7.13 0.58 0.58
CA ARG A 30 -6.04 -0.17 -0.04
C ARG A 30 -6.49 -0.94 -1.28
N TRP A 31 -7.68 -1.54 -1.24
CA TRP A 31 -8.24 -2.22 -2.40
C TRP A 31 -8.53 -1.26 -3.56
N ARG A 32 -9.10 -0.08 -3.27
CA ARG A 32 -9.34 0.97 -4.26
C ARG A 32 -8.05 1.44 -4.93
N VAL A 33 -6.99 1.66 -4.16
CA VAL A 33 -5.66 2.00 -4.69
C VAL A 33 -5.14 0.88 -5.59
N GLY A 34 -5.25 -0.38 -5.17
CA GLY A 34 -4.85 -1.53 -5.98
C GLY A 34 -5.60 -1.62 -7.32
N LEU A 35 -6.89 -1.33 -7.34
CA LEU A 35 -7.69 -1.29 -8.57
C LEU A 35 -7.22 -0.19 -9.53
N ARG A 36 -6.91 1.00 -9.00
CA ARG A 36 -6.39 2.14 -9.79
C ARG A 36 -5.01 1.86 -10.36
N LEU A 37 -4.13 1.22 -9.58
CA LEU A 37 -2.83 0.75 -10.05
C LEU A 37 -2.97 -0.26 -11.20
N ALA A 38 -3.89 -1.23 -11.08
CA ALA A 38 -4.15 -2.20 -12.14
C ALA A 38 -4.72 -1.58 -13.42
N ALA A 39 -5.40 -0.44 -13.29
CA ALA A 39 -5.91 0.35 -14.41
C ALA A 39 -4.88 1.34 -15.00
N LEU A 40 -3.65 1.39 -14.48
CA LEU A 40 -2.61 2.36 -14.85
C LEU A 40 -3.08 3.81 -14.73
N ASP A 41 -3.85 4.12 -13.68
CA ASP A 41 -4.37 5.47 -13.45
C ASP A 41 -3.26 6.43 -12.96
N GLU A 42 -2.79 7.30 -13.85
CA GLU A 42 -1.73 8.30 -13.57
C GLU A 42 -2.15 9.32 -12.50
N SER A 43 -3.44 9.61 -12.35
CA SER A 43 -3.94 10.54 -11.34
C SER A 43 -3.72 10.06 -9.89
N LEU A 44 -3.22 8.82 -9.71
CA LEU A 44 -2.81 8.30 -8.43
C LEU A 44 -1.54 8.97 -7.87
N ILE A 45 -0.71 9.58 -8.73
CA ILE A 45 0.47 10.35 -8.32
C ILE A 45 0.08 11.58 -7.48
N GLU A 46 -1.10 12.15 -7.76
CA GLU A 46 -1.60 13.34 -7.06
C GLU A 46 -2.42 13.00 -5.80
N ASP A 47 -2.64 11.71 -5.50
CA ASP A 47 -3.46 11.27 -4.38
C ASP A 47 -2.68 11.37 -3.07
N GLY A 48 -3.08 12.28 -2.18
CA GLY A 48 -2.44 12.50 -0.88
C GLY A 48 -2.47 11.30 0.09
N GLY A 49 -3.23 10.24 -0.24
CA GLY A 49 -3.21 8.97 0.50
C GLY A 49 -2.13 7.98 0.06
N VAL A 50 -1.35 8.31 -0.97
CA VAL A 50 -0.32 7.43 -1.56
C VAL A 50 1.04 8.13 -1.51
N MET A 51 2.06 7.41 -1.05
CA MET A 51 3.45 7.86 -1.16
C MET A 51 4.05 7.27 -2.43
N VAL A 52 4.53 8.13 -3.33
CA VAL A 52 5.23 7.73 -4.55
C VAL A 52 6.72 8.01 -4.34
N GLU A 53 7.55 7.01 -4.59
CA GLU A 53 9.00 7.12 -4.49
C GLU A 53 9.61 6.85 -5.89
N GLU A 54 10.37 7.82 -6.40
CA GLU A 54 11.11 7.66 -7.65
C GLU A 54 12.45 6.98 -7.37
N ILE A 55 12.59 5.73 -7.79
CA ILE A 55 13.85 4.98 -7.67
C ILE A 55 14.74 5.37 -8.87
N MET A 56 15.58 6.38 -8.66
CA MET A 56 16.50 6.92 -9.68
C MET A 56 17.87 6.22 -9.71
N GLU A 57 18.19 5.44 -8.67
CA GLU A 57 19.47 4.73 -8.58
C GLU A 57 19.33 3.29 -9.08
N ALA A 58 19.96 3.02 -10.22
CA ALA A 58 20.16 1.66 -10.69
C ALA A 58 21.16 0.93 -9.77
N PRO A 59 21.02 -0.38 -9.55
CA PRO A 59 21.91 -1.13 -8.65
C PRO A 59 23.39 -0.94 -9.01
N LEU A 60 24.27 -0.99 -7.99
CA LEU A 60 25.72 -0.87 -8.15
C LEU A 60 26.23 -1.78 -9.27
N GLY A 61 26.90 -1.20 -10.27
CA GLY A 61 27.35 -1.90 -11.49
C GLY A 61 26.47 -1.65 -12.72
N SER A 62 25.35 -0.94 -12.57
CA SER A 62 24.51 -0.54 -13.70
C SER A 62 25.16 0.59 -14.52
N VAL A 63 25.21 0.41 -15.84
CA VAL A 63 25.74 1.39 -16.81
C VAL A 63 24.65 1.73 -17.81
N VAL A 64 24.39 3.02 -18.03
CA VAL A 64 23.50 3.49 -19.10
C VAL A 64 24.29 3.49 -20.40
N VAL A 65 23.95 2.57 -21.32
CA VAL A 65 24.52 2.53 -22.67
C VAL A 65 23.56 3.23 -23.62
N ASP A 66 23.97 4.40 -24.12
CA ASP A 66 23.19 5.18 -25.08
C ASP A 66 22.89 4.36 -26.35
N GLY A 67 21.62 4.37 -26.78
CA GLY A 67 21.16 3.64 -27.97
C GLY A 67 20.78 2.16 -27.78
N SER A 68 20.72 1.64 -26.55
CA SER A 68 20.28 0.25 -26.27
C SER A 68 18.98 0.20 -25.45
N VAL A 69 18.10 -0.76 -25.78
CA VAL A 69 16.88 -1.02 -25.01
C VAL A 69 17.28 -1.73 -23.71
N ALA A 70 16.64 -1.37 -22.59
CA ALA A 70 16.89 -2.01 -21.30
C ALA A 70 16.69 -3.53 -21.40
N GLU A 71 17.74 -4.30 -21.10
CA GLU A 71 17.72 -5.76 -21.10
C GLU A 71 17.86 -6.29 -19.66
N PHE A 72 16.99 -7.22 -19.27
CA PHE A 72 17.07 -7.88 -17.97
C PHE A 72 18.20 -8.92 -17.98
N LEU A 73 19.31 -8.60 -17.32
CA LEU A 73 20.41 -9.52 -17.07
C LEU A 73 20.15 -10.19 -15.71
N GLY A 74 19.67 -11.44 -15.72
CA GLY A 74 19.40 -12.18 -14.49
C GLY A 74 20.65 -12.44 -13.63
N ASP A 75 20.45 -13.08 -12.48
CA ASP A 75 21.46 -13.28 -11.41
C ASP A 75 22.77 -14.00 -11.83
N ASP A 76 22.81 -14.61 -13.02
CA ASP A 76 23.98 -15.32 -13.56
C ASP A 76 24.92 -14.43 -14.41
N TYR A 77 24.64 -13.13 -14.54
CA TYR A 77 25.47 -12.24 -15.35
C TYR A 77 26.88 -12.06 -14.74
N ARG A 78 27.92 -12.39 -15.52
CA ARG A 78 29.35 -12.31 -15.16
C ARG A 78 30.11 -11.34 -16.07
N GLY A 79 29.58 -10.14 -16.26
CA GLY A 79 30.25 -9.04 -16.97
C GLY A 79 30.98 -8.11 -16.02
#